data_AF-A0A2D6E154-F1
#
_entry.id   AF-A0A2D6E154-F1
#
_cell.length_a   1.000
_cell.length_b   1.000
_cell.length_c   1.000
_cell.angle_alpha   90.00
_cell.angle_beta   90.00
_cell.angle_gamma   90.00
#
_symmetry.space_group_name_H-M   'P 1'
#
loop_
_entity.id
_entity.type
_entity.pdbx_description
1 polymer ?
#
loop_
_entity_poly.entity_id
_entity_poly.type
_entity_poly.pdbx_seq_one_letter_code
_entity_poly.pdbx_strand_id
1 'polypeptide(L)'
;MPKKEEKAKETRKEEKKNLESLSQTHGKDEEAPVVPTTLDQIWGDDGTWKYPTMDAGEYKDELDAMAKSDLQNHAIKIGIIPIDNRAMLTQRLVREFKNHTSQYKATSVPLQEKEDGEVASEIKQILEEGR
;
A
#
# COMPACT_ATOMS: atom_id res chain seq x y z
N MET A 1 -5.29 -75.86 22.16
CA MET A 1 -5.26 -74.49 21.57
C MET A 1 -6.61 -74.24 20.92
N PRO A 2 -7.22 -73.07 21.16
CA PRO A 2 -7.36 -72.12 20.05
C PRO A 2 -7.11 -70.66 20.47
N LYS A 3 -6.45 -69.89 19.61
CA LYS A 3 -6.22 -68.44 19.75
C LYS A 3 -7.53 -67.70 19.49
N LYS A 4 -7.86 -66.76 20.37
CA LYS A 4 -8.96 -65.82 20.21
C LYS A 4 -8.58 -64.82 19.11
N GLU A 5 -9.32 -64.81 18.01
CA GLU A 5 -9.16 -63.83 16.94
C GLU A 5 -9.65 -62.46 17.44
N GLU A 6 -8.73 -61.51 17.60
CA GLU A 6 -9.06 -60.11 17.81
C GLU A 6 -9.51 -59.51 16.47
N LYS A 7 -10.77 -59.07 16.40
CA LYS A 7 -11.25 -58.28 15.26
C LYS A 7 -10.66 -56.89 15.33
N ALA A 8 -9.79 -56.56 14.38
CA ALA A 8 -9.28 -55.22 14.17
C ALA A 8 -10.46 -54.24 13.97
N LYS A 9 -10.50 -53.20 14.80
CA LYS A 9 -11.53 -52.15 14.77
C LYS A 9 -11.18 -51.20 13.63
N GLU A 10 -11.95 -51.27 12.55
CA GLU A 10 -11.81 -50.41 11.38
C GLU A 10 -12.01 -48.94 11.80
N THR A 11 -10.97 -48.12 11.65
CA THR A 11 -11.03 -46.69 11.92
C THR A 11 -11.79 -46.00 10.79
N ARG A 12 -12.96 -45.45 11.11
CA ARG A 12 -13.80 -44.68 10.18
C ARG A 12 -13.00 -43.47 9.68
N LYS A 13 -12.61 -43.49 8.41
CA LYS A 13 -11.96 -42.34 7.75
C LYS A 13 -12.99 -41.20 7.68
N GLU A 14 -12.70 -40.09 8.34
CA GLU A 14 -13.53 -38.88 8.23
C GLU A 14 -13.33 -38.27 6.85
N GLU A 15 -14.38 -38.30 6.02
CA GLU A 15 -14.39 -37.59 4.74
C GLU A 15 -14.40 -36.09 5.03
N LYS A 16 -13.30 -35.43 4.68
CA LYS A 16 -13.20 -33.98 4.70
C LYS A 16 -14.19 -33.44 3.66
N LYS A 17 -15.26 -32.80 4.11
CA LYS A 17 -16.20 -32.12 3.22
C LYS A 17 -15.44 -31.00 2.50
N ASN A 18 -15.27 -31.15 1.18
CA ASN A 18 -14.80 -30.07 0.34
C ASN A 18 -15.94 -29.03 0.28
N LEU A 19 -15.80 -27.96 1.05
CA LEU A 19 -16.69 -26.81 0.99
C LEU A 19 -16.32 -26.02 -0.27
N GLU A 20 -16.90 -26.41 -1.41
CA GLU A 20 -16.49 -25.94 -2.74
C GLU A 20 -16.88 -24.48 -3.04
N SER A 21 -17.71 -23.84 -2.21
CA SER A 21 -17.97 -22.40 -2.30
C SER A 21 -18.64 -21.85 -1.03
N LEU A 22 -17.85 -21.25 -0.13
CA LEU A 22 -18.36 -20.50 1.02
C LEU A 22 -18.36 -19.01 0.66
N SER A 23 -19.50 -18.47 0.26
CA SER A 23 -19.65 -17.03 -0.02
C SER A 23 -20.01 -16.26 1.26
N GLN A 24 -18.99 -15.73 1.95
CA GLN A 24 -19.21 -14.80 3.06
C GLN A 24 -19.33 -13.38 2.50
N THR A 25 -20.42 -12.69 2.79
CA THR A 25 -20.54 -11.26 2.51
C THR A 25 -19.74 -10.49 3.56
N HIS A 26 -18.57 -10.00 3.21
CA HIS A 26 -17.83 -9.05 4.03
C HIS A 26 -18.14 -7.61 3.60
N GLY A 27 -18.04 -6.66 4.52
CA GLY A 27 -18.35 -5.24 4.28
C GLY A 27 -17.18 -4.40 3.79
N LYS A 28 -16.12 -5.03 3.28
CA LYS A 28 -14.93 -4.35 2.74
C LYS A 28 -15.00 -4.36 1.21
N ASP A 29 -14.96 -3.18 0.61
CA ASP A 29 -14.79 -3.05 -0.84
C ASP A 29 -13.35 -3.38 -1.21
N GLU A 30 -13.15 -4.53 -1.84
CA GLU A 30 -11.83 -4.96 -2.35
C GLU A 30 -11.44 -4.27 -3.67
N GLU A 31 -12.41 -3.64 -4.35
CA GLU A 31 -12.23 -2.96 -5.63
C GLU A 31 -11.81 -1.49 -5.48
N ALA A 32 -11.64 -0.98 -4.26
CA ALA A 32 -11.21 0.40 -4.06
C ALA A 32 -9.76 0.57 -4.59
N PRO A 33 -9.53 1.45 -5.59
CA PRO A 33 -8.21 1.62 -6.21
C PRO A 33 -7.17 2.28 -5.28
N VAL A 34 -7.61 2.79 -4.13
CA VAL A 34 -6.79 3.47 -3.13
C VAL A 34 -7.10 2.86 -1.77
N VAL A 35 -6.13 2.19 -1.15
CA VAL A 35 -6.28 1.76 0.25
C VAL A 35 -6.01 2.96 1.14
N PRO A 36 -6.94 3.31 2.04
CA PRO A 36 -6.71 4.40 2.96
C PRO A 36 -5.58 4.04 3.93
N THR A 37 -4.57 4.92 4.03
CA THR A 37 -3.41 4.68 4.89
C THR A 37 -3.60 5.20 6.31
N THR A 38 -4.51 6.16 6.49
CA THR A 38 -4.76 6.82 7.78
C THR A 38 -6.22 6.66 8.20
N LEU A 39 -6.46 6.71 9.52
CA LEU A 39 -7.82 6.72 10.09
C LEU A 39 -8.65 7.89 9.56
N ASP A 40 -8.02 9.05 9.39
CA ASP A 40 -8.68 10.25 8.84
C ASP A 40 -9.18 10.00 7.41
N GLN A 41 -8.42 9.30 6.58
CA GLN A 41 -8.83 8.93 5.23
C GLN A 41 -10.01 7.94 5.23
N ILE A 42 -10.05 7.01 6.20
CA ILE A 42 -11.21 6.11 6.41
C ILE A 42 -12.45 6.91 6.80
N TRP A 43 -12.27 8.03 7.52
CA TRP A 43 -13.34 8.95 7.90
C TRP A 43 -13.71 9.98 6.81
N GLY A 44 -13.10 9.89 5.62
CA GLY A 44 -13.41 10.77 4.49
C GLY A 44 -12.56 12.03 4.43
N ASP A 45 -11.36 12.06 5.03
CA ASP A 45 -10.35 13.08 4.72
C ASP A 45 -9.80 12.86 3.31
N ASP A 46 -10.03 13.83 2.44
CA ASP A 46 -9.49 13.87 1.07
C ASP A 46 -8.02 14.32 1.04
N GLY A 47 -7.43 14.65 2.20
CA GLY A 47 -6.04 15.10 2.34
C GLY A 47 -5.79 16.54 1.88
N THR A 48 -6.87 17.29 1.61
CA THR A 48 -6.86 18.67 1.09
C THR A 48 -6.62 19.72 2.18
N TRP A 49 -6.42 19.31 3.42
CA TRP A 49 -6.22 20.23 4.54
C TRP A 49 -4.91 21.03 4.45
N LYS A 50 -3.84 20.46 3.86
CA LYS A 50 -2.55 21.16 3.64
C LYS A 50 -2.50 21.90 2.31
N TYR A 51 -3.01 21.27 1.26
CA TYR A 51 -2.90 21.72 -0.12
C TYR A 51 -4.29 21.74 -0.76
N PRO A 52 -4.60 22.77 -1.56
CA PRO A 52 -5.92 22.87 -2.19
C PRO A 52 -6.15 21.78 -3.24
N THR A 53 -5.09 21.22 -3.83
CA THR A 53 -5.14 20.24 -4.91
C THR A 53 -4.32 19.00 -4.57
N MET A 54 -4.63 17.88 -5.25
CA MET A 54 -3.87 16.62 -5.19
C MET A 54 -3.17 16.30 -6.52
N ASP A 55 -3.23 17.22 -7.47
CA ASP A 55 -2.54 17.16 -8.76
C ASP A 55 -1.24 17.98 -8.74
N ALA A 56 -0.18 17.38 -9.25
CA ALA A 56 1.15 17.99 -9.24
C ALA A 56 1.35 19.03 -10.36
N GLY A 57 0.51 19.02 -11.40
CA GLY A 57 0.51 20.03 -12.46
C GLY A 57 -0.14 21.31 -11.97
N GLU A 58 -1.38 21.21 -11.49
CA GLU A 58 -2.15 22.35 -10.96
C GLU A 58 -1.39 23.07 -9.84
N TYR A 59 -0.78 22.32 -8.92
CA TYR A 59 0.00 22.93 -7.84
C TYR A 59 1.24 23.69 -8.32
N LYS A 60 1.89 23.25 -9.40
CA LYS A 60 3.03 23.98 -9.97
C LYS A 60 2.58 25.27 -10.63
N ASP A 61 1.48 25.23 -11.37
CA ASP A 61 0.94 26.42 -12.03
C ASP A 61 0.53 27.48 -11.00
N GLU A 62 -0.04 27.05 -9.86
CA GLU A 62 -0.35 27.91 -8.72
C GLU A 62 0.93 28.52 -8.11
N LEU A 63 1.96 27.71 -7.87
CA LEU A 63 3.25 28.19 -7.37
C LEU A 63 3.93 29.16 -8.35
N ASP A 64 3.73 28.97 -9.65
CA ASP A 64 4.30 29.85 -10.66
C ASP A 64 3.59 31.20 -10.74
N ALA A 65 2.29 31.22 -10.49
CA ALA A 65 1.49 32.44 -10.40
C ALA A 65 1.76 33.27 -9.13
N MET A 66 2.25 32.66 -8.04
CA MET A 66 2.52 33.35 -6.78
C MET A 66 3.73 34.30 -6.85
N ALA A 67 3.61 35.45 -6.18
CA ALA A 67 4.73 36.35 -5.95
C ALA A 67 5.74 35.76 -4.95
N LYS A 68 6.97 36.30 -4.91
CA LYS A 68 8.03 35.81 -4.00
C LYS A 68 7.60 35.90 -2.52
N SER A 69 6.93 36.98 -2.11
CA SER A 69 6.41 37.15 -0.75
C SER A 69 5.40 36.05 -0.41
N ASP A 70 4.54 35.73 -1.35
CA ASP A 70 3.44 34.79 -1.15
C ASP A 70 3.98 33.35 -1.10
N LEU A 71 4.98 33.02 -1.92
CA LEU A 71 5.70 31.75 -1.83
C LEU A 71 6.37 31.56 -0.47
N GLN A 72 6.94 32.63 0.11
CA GLN A 72 7.54 32.57 1.44
C GLN A 72 6.48 32.36 2.52
N ASN A 73 5.36 33.09 2.45
CA ASN A 73 4.23 32.93 3.37
C ASN A 73 3.61 31.52 3.27
N HIS A 74 3.46 31.01 2.05
CA HIS A 74 2.96 29.67 1.78
C HIS A 74 3.90 28.59 2.33
N ALA A 75 5.21 28.77 2.16
CA ALA A 75 6.22 27.90 2.77
C ALA A 75 6.10 27.88 4.30
N ILE A 76 5.90 29.03 4.96
CA ILE A 76 5.66 29.11 6.40
C ILE A 76 4.38 28.37 6.79
N LYS A 77 3.29 28.54 6.03
CA LYS A 77 2.01 27.86 6.28
C LYS A 77 2.14 26.33 6.23
N ILE A 78 2.94 25.81 5.31
CA ILE A 78 3.20 24.37 5.15
C ILE A 78 4.25 23.86 6.17
N GLY A 79 5.03 24.76 6.78
CA GLY A 79 6.10 24.41 7.72
C GLY A 79 7.48 24.20 7.08
N ILE A 80 7.71 24.74 5.89
CA ILE A 80 9.00 24.71 5.18
C ILE A 80 9.74 26.01 5.46
N ILE A 81 11.05 25.89 5.76
CA ILE A 81 11.92 27.05 5.97
C ILE A 81 12.04 27.85 4.65
N PRO A 82 11.65 29.15 4.64
CA PRO A 82 11.76 29.99 3.45
C PRO A 82 13.20 30.14 2.97
N ILE A 83 13.40 30.09 1.66
CA ILE A 83 14.67 30.40 1.00
C ILE A 83 14.47 31.58 0.06
N ASP A 84 15.49 32.42 -0.10
CA ASP A 84 15.42 33.59 -0.97
C ASP A 84 15.34 33.28 -2.47
N ASN A 85 15.99 32.19 -2.90
CA ASN A 85 15.95 31.74 -4.29
C ASN A 85 14.62 31.05 -4.60
N ARG A 86 13.82 31.67 -5.48
CA ARG A 86 12.52 31.17 -5.94
C ARG A 86 12.59 29.76 -6.53
N ALA A 87 13.62 29.46 -7.33
CA ALA A 87 13.75 28.15 -7.97
C ALA A 87 13.98 27.03 -6.95
N MET A 88 14.79 27.29 -5.92
CA MET A 88 15.01 26.30 -4.85
C MET A 88 13.80 26.14 -3.94
N LEU A 89 13.10 27.24 -3.64
CA LEU A 89 11.91 27.21 -2.81
C LEU A 89 10.77 26.44 -3.48
N THR A 90 10.51 26.71 -4.77
CA THR A 90 9.51 25.98 -5.57
C THR A 90 9.84 24.49 -5.67
N GLN A 91 11.11 24.12 -5.92
CA GLN A 91 11.53 22.72 -5.93
C GLN A 91 11.28 22.02 -4.59
N ARG A 92 11.55 22.68 -3.45
CA ARG A 92 11.23 22.13 -2.12
C ARG A 92 9.73 21.96 -1.93
N LEU A 93 8.93 22.96 -2.28
CA LEU A 93 7.47 22.92 -2.17
C LEU A 93 6.88 21.76 -2.99
N VAL A 94 7.35 21.58 -4.23
CA VAL A 94 6.94 20.45 -5.09
C VAL A 94 7.37 19.11 -4.50
N ARG A 95 8.55 19.03 -3.90
CA ARG A 95 9.03 17.80 -3.25
C ARG A 95 8.16 17.42 -2.05
N GLU A 96 7.85 18.37 -1.18
CA GLU A 96 6.97 18.14 -0.03
C GLU A 96 5.55 17.77 -0.46
N PHE A 97 5.03 18.41 -1.50
CA PHE A 97 3.76 18.05 -2.10
C PHE A 97 3.74 16.61 -2.61
N LYS A 98 4.80 16.19 -3.32
CA LYS A 98 4.94 14.80 -3.78
C LYS A 98 5.00 13.81 -2.62
N ASN A 99 5.69 14.16 -1.53
CA ASN A 99 5.74 13.32 -0.34
C ASN A 99 4.36 13.17 0.29
N HIS A 100 3.60 14.27 0.44
CA HIS A 100 2.23 14.26 0.96
C HIS A 100 1.30 13.41 0.08
N THR A 101 1.27 13.68 -1.22
CA THR A 101 0.44 12.91 -2.16
C THR A 101 0.80 11.42 -2.18
N SER A 102 2.07 11.05 -2.05
CA SER A 102 2.51 9.66 -2.01
C SER A 102 2.09 8.94 -0.72
N GLN A 103 2.03 9.65 0.41
CA GLN A 103 1.55 9.09 1.67
C GLN A 103 0.04 8.86 1.66
N TYR A 104 -0.71 9.74 0.99
CA TYR A 104 -2.16 9.64 0.85
C TYR A 104 -2.59 8.64 -0.24
N LYS A 105 -1.85 8.57 -1.34
CA LYS A 105 -2.08 7.62 -2.45
C LYS A 105 -1.15 6.42 -2.28
N ALA A 106 -1.24 5.70 -1.17
CA ALA A 106 -0.68 4.36 -1.17
C ALA A 106 -1.56 3.51 -2.07
N THR A 107 -1.01 3.20 -3.25
CA THR A 107 -1.63 2.23 -4.13
C THR A 107 -1.73 0.92 -3.37
N SER A 108 -2.94 0.42 -3.23
CA SER A 108 -3.23 -0.98 -2.93
C SER A 108 -2.92 -1.82 -4.15
N VAL A 109 -1.72 -1.71 -4.70
CA VAL A 109 -1.19 -2.89 -5.32
C VAL A 109 -1.01 -3.78 -4.10
N PRO A 110 -1.73 -4.93 -3.98
CA PRO A 110 -1.17 -5.99 -3.18
C PRO A 110 0.28 -6.06 -3.63
N LEU A 111 1.27 -6.22 -2.74
CA LEU A 111 2.55 -6.73 -3.21
C LEU A 111 2.13 -7.85 -4.17
N GLN A 112 2.35 -7.66 -5.48
CA GLN A 112 2.06 -8.72 -6.43
C GLN A 112 2.78 -9.87 -5.76
N GLU A 113 2.01 -10.90 -5.34
CA GLU A 113 2.62 -12.12 -4.85
C GLU A 113 3.63 -12.39 -5.93
N LYS A 114 4.91 -12.18 -5.62
CA LYS A 114 5.95 -12.38 -6.62
C LYS A 114 5.73 -13.83 -6.91
N GLU A 115 5.20 -14.13 -8.10
CA GLU A 115 5.14 -15.50 -8.52
C GLU A 115 6.59 -15.96 -8.33
N ASP A 116 6.80 -16.90 -7.42
CA ASP A 116 8.08 -17.55 -7.18
C ASP A 116 8.37 -18.42 -8.42
N GLY A 117 8.32 -17.80 -9.60
CA GLY A 117 8.44 -18.39 -10.91
C GLY A 117 9.91 -18.47 -11.27
N GLU A 118 10.40 -19.71 -11.32
CA GLU A 118 11.68 -20.19 -11.86
C GLU A 118 12.95 -19.70 -11.15
N VAL A 119 13.09 -18.42 -10.86
CA VAL A 119 14.29 -17.85 -10.22
C VAL A 119 14.45 -18.35 -8.79
N ALA A 120 13.34 -18.56 -8.08
CA ALA A 120 13.36 -19.08 -6.71
C ALA A 120 13.85 -20.54 -6.63
N SER A 121 13.57 -21.35 -7.66
CA SER A 121 14.05 -22.75 -7.70
C SER A 121 15.54 -22.86 -8.01
N GLU A 122 16.05 -22.03 -8.92
CA GLU A 122 17.48 -22.03 -9.28
C GLU A 122 18.35 -21.55 -8.11
N ILE A 123 17.91 -20.50 -7.40
CA ILE A 123 18.59 -20.02 -6.17
C ILE A 123 18.58 -21.10 -5.07
N LYS A 124 17.46 -21.83 -4.89
CA LYS A 124 17.37 -22.92 -3.92
C LYS A 124 18.32 -24.07 -4.26
N GLN A 125 18.44 -24.43 -5.53
CA GLN A 125 19.34 -25.49 -6.00
C GLN A 125 20.82 -25.14 -5.78
N ILE A 126 21.21 -23.89 -6.08
CA ILE A 126 22.57 -23.40 -5.83
C ILE A 126 22.92 -23.41 -4.33
N LEU A 127 21.96 -23.09 -3.45
CA LEU A 127 22.16 -23.12 -2.00
C LEU A 127 22.27 -24.55 -1.44
N GLU A 128 21.61 -25.53 -2.06
CA GLU A 128 21.66 -26.94 -1.66
C GLU A 128 22.95 -27.64 -2.13
N GLU A 129 23.50 -27.28 -3.28
CA GLU A 129 24.72 -27.87 -3.84
C GLU A 129 26.00 -27.47 -3.07
N GLY A 130 25.96 -26.35 -2.34
CA GLY A 130 27.10 -25.81 -1.59
C GLY A 130 27.25 -26.29 -0.13
N ARG A 131 26.47 -27.30 0.31
CA ARG A 131 26.50 -27.81 1.70
C ARG A 131 27.22 -29.15 1.86
#